data_AF-A0A4Q5T3P9-F1
#
_entry.id   AF-A0A4Q5T3P9-F1
#
_cell.length_a   1.000
_cell.length_b   1.000
_cell.length_c   1.000
_cell.angle_alpha   90.00
_cell.angle_beta   90.00
_cell.angle_gamma   90.00
#
_symmetry.space_group_name_H-M   'P 1'
#
loop_
_entity.id
_entity.type
_entity.pdbx_description
1 polymer ?
#
loop_
_entity_poly.entity_id
_entity_poly.type
_entity_poly.pdbx_seq_one_letter_code
_entity_poly.pdbx_strand_id
1 'polypeptide(L)'
;GSPTMLTAISNVYQANAKGKHSEVHPFKKYFEELEIGDQLITEKRIISSEDIDRFALLSGDQFYAHLKNTDFDGTMFEQQVAHGYFIMSAAAGLFVDSFDKNPVLLNYGIDELRFTKPVYPGDSIHIRFTCKEKTAQELKEPNPDVVFVKGQDIPKGIVKWYVEILNGENELTGVATILTMVQMKNAITN
;
A
#
# COMPACT_ATOMS: atom_id res chain seq x y z
N GLY A 1 0.46 -22.91 -14.83
CA GLY A 1 0.08 -21.79 -15.71
C GLY A 1 0.94 -20.58 -15.36
N SER A 2 1.05 -19.58 -16.25
CA SER A 2 1.75 -18.33 -15.93
C SER A 2 0.97 -17.52 -14.87
N PRO A 3 1.62 -16.63 -14.10
CA PRO A 3 0.92 -15.78 -13.12
C PRO A 3 -0.24 -14.97 -13.71
N THR A 4 -0.07 -14.46 -14.93
CA THR A 4 -1.14 -13.76 -15.67
C THR A 4 -2.33 -14.66 -15.97
N MET A 5 -2.08 -15.90 -16.41
CA MET A 5 -3.15 -16.87 -16.67
C MET A 5 -3.86 -17.26 -15.36
N LEU A 6 -3.11 -17.48 -14.27
CA LEU A 6 -3.70 -17.79 -12.97
C LEU A 6 -4.56 -16.62 -12.46
N THR A 7 -4.10 -15.37 -12.61
CA THR A 7 -4.86 -14.17 -12.26
C THR A 7 -6.19 -14.09 -13.01
N ALA A 8 -6.18 -14.37 -14.31
CA ALA A 8 -7.39 -14.34 -15.13
C ALA A 8 -8.41 -15.42 -14.73
N ILE A 9 -7.94 -16.58 -14.27
CA ILE A 9 -8.81 -17.69 -13.85
C ILE A 9 -9.33 -17.49 -12.41
N SER A 10 -8.47 -17.07 -11.48
CA SER A 10 -8.83 -16.95 -10.06
C SER A 10 -9.54 -15.65 -9.71
N ASN A 11 -9.47 -14.64 -10.58
CA ASN A 11 -9.88 -13.28 -10.28
C ASN A 11 -9.17 -12.69 -9.04
N VAL A 12 -7.93 -13.14 -8.79
CA VAL A 12 -7.03 -12.64 -7.75
C VAL A 12 -5.66 -12.45 -8.37
N TYR A 13 -5.12 -11.23 -8.29
CA TYR A 13 -3.79 -10.91 -8.83
C TYR A 13 -2.72 -11.80 -8.20
N GLN A 14 -1.91 -12.40 -9.06
CA GLN A 14 -0.73 -13.17 -8.68
C GLN A 14 0.51 -12.31 -8.86
N ALA A 15 1.47 -12.40 -7.93
CA ALA A 15 2.75 -11.73 -8.06
C ALA A 15 3.41 -12.08 -9.41
N ASN A 16 4.04 -11.09 -10.04
CA ASN A 16 4.63 -11.18 -11.39
C ASN A 16 3.62 -11.37 -12.55
N ALA A 17 2.32 -11.24 -12.32
CA ALA A 17 1.36 -11.15 -13.41
C ALA A 17 1.48 -9.79 -14.13
N LYS A 18 0.99 -9.72 -15.37
CA LYS A 18 0.94 -8.46 -16.13
C LYS A 18 -0.08 -7.51 -15.48
N GLY A 19 0.38 -6.33 -15.06
CA GLY A 19 -0.48 -5.25 -14.59
C GLY A 19 -1.27 -4.58 -15.72
N LYS A 20 -2.35 -3.88 -15.35
CA LYS A 20 -3.20 -3.07 -16.22
C LYS A 20 -2.99 -1.60 -15.85
N HIS A 21 -2.48 -0.81 -16.79
CA HIS A 21 -2.28 0.62 -16.56
C HIS A 21 -3.44 1.43 -17.15
N SER A 22 -3.86 2.47 -16.43
CA SER A 22 -4.84 3.44 -16.90
C SER A 22 -4.39 4.86 -16.59
N GLU A 23 -4.87 5.83 -17.36
CA GLU A 23 -4.60 7.26 -17.12
C GLU A 23 -5.24 7.76 -15.81
N VAL A 24 -6.31 7.09 -15.36
CA VAL A 24 -7.00 7.41 -14.11
C VAL A 24 -6.32 6.69 -12.95
N HIS A 25 -5.95 7.45 -11.92
CA HIS A 25 -5.40 6.90 -10.67
C HIS A 25 -6.39 5.91 -10.03
N PRO A 26 -5.96 4.70 -9.60
CA PRO A 26 -6.89 3.69 -9.09
C PRO A 26 -7.77 4.16 -7.93
N PHE A 27 -7.26 4.99 -7.01
CA PHE A 27 -8.07 5.56 -5.92
C PHE A 27 -9.18 6.52 -6.36
N LYS A 28 -9.19 7.00 -7.61
CA LYS A 28 -10.28 7.82 -8.16
C LYS A 28 -11.43 6.97 -8.72
N LYS A 29 -11.25 5.65 -8.81
CA LYS A 29 -12.26 4.72 -9.32
C LYS A 29 -13.16 4.24 -8.17
N TYR A 30 -14.46 4.20 -8.42
CA TYR A 30 -15.39 3.49 -7.54
C TYR A 30 -15.12 1.98 -7.57
N PHE A 31 -15.66 1.26 -6.60
CA PHE A 31 -15.44 -0.18 -6.46
C PHE A 31 -15.72 -0.97 -7.75
N GLU A 32 -16.80 -0.64 -8.48
CA GLU A 32 -17.18 -1.35 -9.70
C GLU A 32 -16.25 -1.08 -10.89
N GLU A 33 -15.58 0.07 -10.89
CA GLU A 33 -14.68 0.50 -11.96
C GLU A 33 -13.26 -0.05 -11.81
N LEU A 34 -12.91 -0.49 -10.60
CA LEU A 34 -11.62 -1.13 -10.34
C LEU A 34 -11.58 -2.51 -10.98
N GLU A 35 -10.52 -2.81 -11.72
CA GLU A 35 -10.28 -4.15 -12.22
C GLU A 35 -9.14 -4.84 -11.46
N ILE A 36 -9.26 -6.16 -11.28
CA ILE A 36 -8.12 -6.95 -10.80
C ILE A 36 -6.96 -6.78 -11.78
N GLY A 37 -5.80 -6.41 -11.22
CA GLY A 37 -4.60 -6.06 -11.96
C GLY A 37 -4.46 -4.57 -12.28
N ASP A 38 -5.43 -3.69 -11.98
CA ASP A 38 -5.24 -2.23 -12.08
C ASP A 38 -4.00 -1.81 -11.31
N GLN A 39 -3.05 -1.17 -11.99
CA GLN A 39 -1.70 -0.98 -11.50
C GLN A 39 -1.22 0.46 -11.69
N LEU A 40 -0.85 1.07 -10.57
CA LEU A 40 -0.10 2.32 -10.50
C LEU A 40 1.38 2.02 -10.29
N ILE A 41 2.24 2.65 -11.09
CA ILE A 41 3.68 2.76 -10.82
C ILE A 41 3.92 4.20 -10.42
N THR A 42 4.45 4.44 -9.23
CA THR A 42 4.68 5.80 -8.73
C THR A 42 6.01 6.34 -9.26
N GLU A 43 6.17 7.67 -9.13
CA GLU A 43 7.49 8.28 -9.24
C GLU A 43 8.46 7.76 -8.17
N LYS A 44 9.74 7.94 -8.44
CA LYS A 44 10.82 7.59 -7.51
C LYS A 44 10.99 8.67 -6.44
N ARG A 45 11.21 8.25 -5.20
CA ARG A 45 11.61 9.10 -4.08
C ARG A 45 12.98 8.68 -3.58
N ILE A 46 13.91 9.64 -3.48
CA ILE A 46 15.19 9.44 -2.80
C ILE A 46 14.96 9.48 -1.29
N ILE A 47 15.55 8.53 -0.58
CA ILE A 47 15.55 8.45 0.88
C ILE A 47 16.85 9.09 1.38
N SER A 48 16.76 10.22 2.07
CA SER A 48 17.93 10.92 2.59
C SER A 48 18.27 10.48 4.02
N SER A 49 19.48 10.81 4.45
CA SER A 49 19.91 10.57 5.84
C SER A 49 19.08 11.41 6.83
N GLU A 50 18.72 12.63 6.45
CA GLU A 50 17.87 13.54 7.24
C GLU A 50 16.43 13.05 7.36
N ASP A 51 15.90 12.39 6.33
CA ASP A 51 14.58 11.75 6.38
C ASP A 51 14.54 10.67 7.48
N ILE A 52 15.61 9.88 7.60
CA ILE A 52 15.75 8.84 8.63
C ILE A 52 15.83 9.47 10.02
N ASP A 53 16.66 10.49 10.19
CA ASP A 53 16.78 11.22 11.47
C ASP A 53 15.42 11.81 11.90
N ARG A 54 14.73 12.46 10.97
CA ARG A 54 13.42 13.10 11.22
C ARG A 54 12.38 12.06 11.59
N PHE A 55 12.36 10.91 10.93
CA PHE A 55 11.42 9.85 11.28
C PHE A 55 11.74 9.23 12.64
N ALA A 56 13.02 9.03 12.96
CA ALA A 56 13.44 8.56 14.28
C ALA A 56 12.94 9.50 15.38
N LEU A 57 13.07 10.81 15.19
CA LEU A 57 12.61 11.82 16.15
C LEU A 57 11.08 11.88 16.23
N LEU A 58 10.39 11.83 15.09
CA LEU A 58 8.93 11.91 15.02
C LEU A 58 8.26 10.68 15.65
N SER A 59 8.77 9.48 15.32
CA SER A 59 8.21 8.21 15.79
C SER A 59 8.65 7.83 17.20
N GLY A 60 9.79 8.37 17.65
CA GLY A 60 10.47 7.96 18.88
C GLY A 60 11.31 6.69 18.72
N ASP A 61 11.33 6.05 17.55
CA ASP A 61 12.16 4.87 17.29
C ASP A 61 13.60 5.28 16.99
N GLN A 62 14.40 5.31 18.05
CA GLN A 62 15.84 5.60 18.05
C GLN A 62 16.69 4.31 18.03
N PHE A 63 16.18 3.22 17.45
CA PHE A 63 16.94 1.97 17.32
C PHE A 63 18.29 2.20 16.63
N TYR A 64 19.35 1.55 17.12
CA TYR A 64 20.75 1.85 16.76
C TYR A 64 21.00 1.82 15.25
N ALA A 65 20.31 0.97 14.51
CA ALA A 65 20.51 0.82 13.06
C ALA A 65 20.09 2.08 12.27
N HIS A 66 19.36 2.99 12.89
CA HIS A 66 18.84 4.21 12.26
C HIS A 66 19.61 5.48 12.64
N LEU A 67 20.70 5.35 13.40
CA LEU A 67 21.50 6.49 13.90
C LEU A 67 22.84 6.60 13.16
N LYS A 68 23.20 7.80 12.68
CA LYS A 68 24.45 8.04 11.94
C LYS A 68 25.70 7.68 12.72
N ASN A 69 25.68 7.91 14.03
CA ASN A 69 26.83 7.78 14.91
C ASN A 69 26.96 6.39 15.54
N THR A 70 26.12 5.44 15.13
CA THR A 70 26.25 4.04 15.56
C THR A 70 27.55 3.45 15.04
N ASP A 71 28.24 2.71 15.91
CA ASP A 71 29.28 1.78 15.49
C ASP A 71 28.62 0.52 14.91
N PHE A 72 28.82 0.30 13.62
CA PHE A 72 28.20 -0.81 12.89
C PHE A 72 29.08 -2.06 12.84
N ASP A 73 30.26 -2.04 13.47
CA ASP A 73 31.15 -3.21 13.54
C ASP A 73 30.42 -4.41 14.14
N GLY A 74 30.49 -5.56 13.45
CA GLY A 74 29.81 -6.79 13.86
C GLY A 74 28.30 -6.83 13.58
N THR A 75 27.74 -5.80 12.92
CA THR A 75 26.36 -5.82 12.41
C THR A 75 26.33 -6.22 10.93
N MET A 76 25.12 -6.35 10.38
CA MET A 76 24.90 -6.61 8.95
C MET A 76 24.80 -5.35 8.08
N PHE A 77 24.96 -4.16 8.68
CA PHE A 77 24.77 -2.87 8.01
C PHE A 77 26.09 -2.13 7.87
N GLU A 78 26.21 -1.34 6.81
CA GLU A 78 27.43 -0.56 6.52
C GLU A 78 27.38 0.87 7.08
N GLN A 79 26.17 1.35 7.33
CA GLN A 79 25.85 2.68 7.84
C GLN A 79 24.39 2.66 8.31
N GLN A 80 23.87 3.81 8.74
CA GLN A 80 22.46 3.90 9.08
C GLN A 80 21.54 3.46 7.94
N VAL A 81 20.47 2.75 8.28
CA VAL A 81 19.43 2.31 7.35
C VAL A 81 18.11 2.97 7.69
N ALA A 82 17.22 3.09 6.71
CA ALA A 82 15.88 3.61 6.94
C ALA A 82 15.02 2.63 7.76
N HIS A 83 14.14 3.15 8.61
CA HIS A 83 13.13 2.34 9.29
C HIS A 83 12.19 1.69 8.27
N GLY A 84 11.86 0.42 8.45
CA GLY A 84 10.80 -0.21 7.65
C GLY A 84 9.48 0.57 7.74
N TYR A 85 9.11 1.05 8.93
CA TYR A 85 7.91 1.88 9.13
C TYR A 85 7.97 3.23 8.41
N PHE A 86 9.17 3.83 8.31
CA PHE A 86 9.37 5.02 7.51
C PHE A 86 9.15 4.71 6.03
N ILE A 87 9.76 3.63 5.52
CA ILE A 87 9.59 3.20 4.13
C ILE A 87 8.12 2.94 3.80
N MET A 88 7.36 2.27 4.68
CA MET A 88 5.92 2.07 4.49
C MET A 88 5.14 3.39 4.50
N SER A 89 5.49 4.33 5.37
CA SER A 89 4.86 5.65 5.43
C SER A 89 5.16 6.48 4.18
N ALA A 90 6.40 6.44 3.70
CA ALA A 90 6.83 7.08 2.46
C ALA A 90 6.15 6.46 1.23
N ALA A 91 5.99 5.13 1.22
CA ALA A 91 5.25 4.43 0.18
C ALA A 91 3.79 4.92 0.09
N ALA A 92 3.10 5.04 1.22
CA ALA A 92 1.76 5.60 1.27
C ALA A 92 1.69 7.03 0.69
N GLY A 93 2.66 7.88 1.02
CA GLY A 93 2.77 9.21 0.42
C GLY A 93 2.97 9.22 -1.11
N LEU A 94 3.39 8.11 -1.71
CA LEU A 94 3.59 7.98 -3.16
C LEU A 94 2.37 7.42 -3.90
N PHE A 95 1.67 6.43 -3.34
CA PHE A 95 0.56 5.77 -4.04
C PHE A 95 -0.83 6.30 -3.65
N VAL A 96 -0.95 7.08 -2.58
CA VAL A 96 -2.25 7.65 -2.18
C VAL A 96 -2.51 8.92 -2.98
N ASP A 97 -3.55 8.88 -3.82
CA ASP A 97 -4.13 10.08 -4.42
C ASP A 97 -4.65 11.00 -3.31
N SER A 98 -3.91 12.08 -3.08
CA SER A 98 -4.12 13.01 -1.97
C SER A 98 -4.78 14.30 -2.47
N PHE A 99 -5.22 15.16 -1.54
CA PHE A 99 -5.79 16.51 -1.76
C PHE A 99 -7.29 16.59 -2.09
N ASP A 100 -7.81 15.72 -2.97
CA ASP A 100 -9.24 15.67 -3.27
C ASP A 100 -9.93 14.49 -2.57
N LYS A 101 -11.19 14.68 -2.18
CA LYS A 101 -12.02 13.56 -1.72
C LYS A 101 -12.24 12.59 -2.88
N ASN A 102 -11.91 11.32 -2.67
CA ASN A 102 -12.06 10.25 -3.66
C ASN A 102 -12.91 9.07 -3.10
N PRO A 103 -13.24 8.06 -3.92
CA PRO A 103 -14.04 6.91 -3.49
C PRO A 103 -13.42 6.03 -2.40
N VAL A 104 -12.14 6.16 -2.06
CA VAL A 104 -11.53 5.39 -0.96
C VAL A 104 -11.99 5.98 0.37
N LEU A 105 -12.76 5.21 1.13
CA LEU A 105 -13.36 5.63 2.39
C LEU A 105 -12.39 5.49 3.56
N LEU A 106 -11.59 4.42 3.55
CA LEU A 106 -10.70 4.08 4.64
C LEU A 106 -9.58 3.15 4.17
N ASN A 107 -8.35 3.42 4.58
CA ASN A 107 -7.26 2.45 4.60
C ASN A 107 -7.10 1.98 6.05
N TYR A 108 -7.45 0.72 6.35
CA TYR A 108 -7.62 0.25 7.73
C TYR A 108 -6.71 -0.91 8.13
N GLY A 109 -5.96 -1.48 7.18
CA GLY A 109 -5.22 -2.69 7.47
C GLY A 109 -4.06 -2.93 6.52
N ILE A 110 -3.06 -3.63 7.05
CA ILE A 110 -1.89 -4.09 6.33
C ILE A 110 -1.69 -5.56 6.71
N ASP A 111 -1.67 -6.42 5.72
CA ASP A 111 -1.35 -7.84 5.86
C ASP A 111 0.03 -8.14 5.24
N GLU A 112 0.68 -9.18 5.75
CA GLU A 112 1.89 -9.78 5.15
C GLU A 112 3.06 -8.81 4.88
N LEU A 113 3.15 -7.70 5.63
CA LEU A 113 4.26 -6.75 5.47
C LEU A 113 5.61 -7.43 5.75
N ARG A 114 6.52 -7.36 4.78
CA ARG A 114 7.89 -7.86 4.89
C ARG A 114 8.85 -6.86 4.25
N PHE A 115 9.96 -6.58 4.93
CA PHE A 115 11.10 -5.85 4.39
C PHE A 115 12.18 -6.87 4.03
N THR A 116 12.50 -6.97 2.75
CA THR A 116 13.38 -8.02 2.20
C THR A 116 14.82 -7.54 2.05
N LYS A 117 15.04 -6.23 1.95
CA LYS A 117 16.36 -5.61 1.85
C LYS A 117 16.38 -4.29 2.63
N PRO A 118 17.52 -3.91 3.24
CA PRO A 118 17.66 -2.58 3.83
C PRO A 118 17.59 -1.50 2.73
N VAL A 119 17.17 -0.30 3.13
CA VAL A 119 17.20 0.90 2.29
C VAL A 119 18.18 1.88 2.94
N TYR A 120 19.23 2.24 2.23
CA TYR A 120 20.28 3.13 2.71
C TYR A 120 20.02 4.59 2.31
N PRO A 121 20.62 5.56 3.01
CA PRO A 121 20.66 6.95 2.56
C PRO A 121 21.20 7.06 1.13
N GLY A 122 20.50 7.82 0.28
CA GLY A 122 20.82 7.99 -1.13
C GLY A 122 20.09 7.01 -2.05
N ASP A 123 19.56 5.90 -1.52
CA ASP A 123 18.73 5.00 -2.30
C ASP A 123 17.43 5.69 -2.73
N SER A 124 16.89 5.24 -3.86
CA SER A 124 15.54 5.63 -4.28
C SER A 124 14.58 4.45 -4.18
N ILE A 125 13.34 4.73 -3.77
CA ILE A 125 12.24 3.78 -3.80
C ILE A 125 11.14 4.26 -4.73
N HIS A 126 10.39 3.34 -5.32
CA HIS A 126 9.11 3.59 -5.97
C HIS A 126 8.17 2.42 -5.73
N ILE A 127 6.87 2.65 -5.92
CA ILE A 127 5.85 1.68 -5.57
C ILE A 127 5.17 1.16 -6.82
N ARG A 128 5.04 -0.16 -6.90
CA ARG A 128 4.08 -0.82 -7.78
C ARG A 128 2.88 -1.21 -6.93
N PHE A 129 1.76 -0.53 -7.17
CA PHE A 129 0.54 -0.63 -6.39
C PHE A 129 -0.56 -1.23 -7.25
N THR A 130 -0.99 -2.46 -6.94
CA THR A 130 -1.85 -3.26 -7.82
C THR A 130 -3.13 -3.72 -7.13
N CYS A 131 -4.29 -3.55 -7.76
CA CYS A 131 -5.56 -4.09 -7.27
C CYS A 131 -5.50 -5.62 -7.28
N LYS A 132 -5.43 -6.23 -6.09
CA LYS A 132 -5.18 -7.66 -5.90
C LYS A 132 -6.45 -8.48 -5.88
N GLU A 133 -7.40 -8.05 -5.08
CA GLU A 133 -8.64 -8.77 -4.81
C GLU A 133 -9.72 -7.77 -4.42
N LYS A 134 -10.97 -8.08 -4.77
CA LYS A 134 -12.13 -7.25 -4.46
C LYS A 134 -13.21 -8.11 -3.83
N THR A 135 -13.82 -7.64 -2.76
CA THR A 135 -14.96 -8.28 -2.10
C THR A 135 -16.03 -7.24 -1.84
N ALA A 136 -17.16 -7.32 -2.52
CA ALA A 136 -18.27 -6.40 -2.26
C ALA A 136 -18.90 -6.70 -0.90
N GLN A 137 -19.42 -5.68 -0.21
CA GLN A 137 -20.15 -5.86 1.03
C GLN A 137 -21.62 -5.51 0.82
N GLU A 138 -22.50 -6.35 1.38
CA GLU A 138 -23.92 -6.01 1.47
C GLU A 138 -24.13 -4.90 2.49
N LEU A 139 -25.05 -3.99 2.17
CA LEU A 139 -25.53 -3.03 3.13
C LEU A 139 -26.38 -3.75 4.18
N LYS A 140 -25.93 -3.69 5.43
CA LYS A 140 -26.71 -4.24 6.54
C LYS A 140 -27.96 -3.39 6.73
N GLU A 141 -29.11 -4.05 6.84
CA GLU A 141 -30.35 -3.37 7.20
C GLU A 141 -30.22 -2.67 8.56
N PRO A 142 -30.88 -1.52 8.76
CA PRO A 142 -30.92 -0.85 10.05
C PRO A 142 -31.48 -1.80 11.12
N ASN A 143 -30.70 -2.07 12.17
CA ASN A 143 -31.15 -2.83 13.32
C ASN A 143 -31.31 -1.85 14.51
N PRO A 144 -32.53 -1.72 15.10
CA PRO A 144 -32.78 -0.82 16.24
C PRO A 144 -31.88 -1.08 17.46
N ASP A 145 -31.40 -2.32 17.62
CA ASP A 145 -30.56 -2.74 18.75
C ASP A 145 -29.06 -2.53 18.48
N VAL A 146 -28.67 -2.11 17.27
CA VAL A 146 -27.29 -1.84 16.91
C VAL A 146 -27.09 -0.34 16.75
N VAL A 147 -26.17 0.22 17.53
CA VAL A 147 -25.81 1.64 17.42
C VAL A 147 -25.33 1.94 16.00
N PHE A 148 -26.01 2.88 15.34
CA PHE A 148 -25.61 3.35 14.01
C PHE A 148 -24.19 3.93 14.07
N VAL A 149 -23.27 3.31 13.32
CA VAL A 149 -21.92 3.84 13.14
C VAL A 149 -21.90 4.70 11.88
N LYS A 150 -21.36 5.92 11.97
CA LYS A 150 -21.25 6.83 10.83
C LYS A 150 -20.57 6.15 9.64
N GLY A 151 -21.22 6.14 8.48
CA GLY A 151 -20.74 5.50 7.25
C GLY A 151 -21.17 4.05 7.07
N GLN A 152 -21.95 3.48 8.00
CA GLN A 152 -22.52 2.14 7.88
C GLN A 152 -23.47 2.03 6.68
N ASP A 153 -24.17 3.11 6.35
CA ASP A 153 -25.13 3.28 5.25
C ASP A 153 -24.49 3.53 3.88
N ILE A 154 -23.17 3.76 3.82
CA ILE A 154 -22.46 3.96 2.55
C ILE A 154 -22.28 2.59 1.86
N PRO A 155 -22.78 2.40 0.61
CA PRO A 155 -22.46 1.26 -0.23
C PRO A 155 -20.94 1.13 -0.42
N LYS A 156 -20.36 -0.03 -0.15
CA LYS A 156 -18.90 -0.20 -0.16
C LYS A 156 -18.47 -1.64 -0.33
N GLY A 157 -17.24 -1.80 -0.80
CA GLY A 157 -16.54 -3.08 -0.83
C GLY A 157 -15.14 -2.96 -0.25
N ILE A 158 -14.52 -4.10 0.02
CA ILE A 158 -13.12 -4.19 0.40
C ILE A 158 -12.28 -4.44 -0.84
N VAL A 159 -11.23 -3.63 -1.01
CA VAL A 159 -10.21 -3.83 -2.04
C VAL A 159 -8.89 -4.08 -1.35
N LYS A 160 -8.31 -5.25 -1.64
CA LYS A 160 -6.94 -5.58 -1.25
C LYS A 160 -6.00 -5.13 -2.36
N TRP A 161 -4.90 -4.50 -1.97
CA TRP A 161 -3.89 -4.00 -2.88
C TRP A 161 -2.58 -4.71 -2.62
N TYR A 162 -1.97 -5.27 -3.65
CA TYR A 162 -0.62 -5.78 -3.59
C TYR A 162 0.36 -4.62 -3.78
N VAL A 163 1.21 -4.41 -2.78
CA VAL A 163 2.15 -3.30 -2.73
C VAL A 163 3.56 -3.87 -2.81
N GLU A 164 4.26 -3.55 -3.88
CA GLU A 164 5.67 -3.87 -4.05
C GLU A 164 6.47 -2.58 -3.89
N ILE A 165 7.39 -2.56 -2.93
CA ILE A 165 8.33 -1.47 -2.71
C ILE A 165 9.62 -1.86 -3.43
N LEU A 166 9.99 -1.07 -4.44
CA LEU A 166 11.07 -1.37 -5.37
C LEU A 166 12.15 -0.30 -5.27
N ASN A 167 13.42 -0.68 -5.34
CA ASN A 167 14.53 0.27 -5.39
C ASN A 167 14.68 0.91 -6.79
N GLY A 168 15.69 1.78 -6.96
CA GLY A 168 15.99 2.44 -8.22
C GLY A 168 16.29 1.49 -9.40
N GLU A 169 16.67 0.25 -9.11
CA GLU A 169 17.01 -0.81 -10.07
C GLU A 169 15.85 -1.80 -10.31
N ASN A 170 14.68 -1.53 -9.73
CA ASN A 170 13.48 -2.41 -9.75
C ASN A 170 13.64 -3.72 -8.96
N GLU A 171 14.53 -3.76 -7.98
CA GLU A 171 14.61 -4.89 -7.05
C GLU A 171 13.65 -4.70 -5.87
N LEU A 172 13.04 -5.79 -5.42
CA LEU A 172 12.11 -5.78 -4.28
C LEU A 172 12.84 -5.53 -2.95
N THR A 173 12.49 -4.44 -2.28
CA THR A 173 12.97 -4.09 -0.92
C THR A 173 11.91 -4.32 0.15
N GLY A 174 10.63 -4.39 -0.25
CA GLY A 174 9.56 -4.79 0.64
C GLY A 174 8.27 -5.11 -0.10
N VAL A 175 7.36 -5.79 0.59
CA VAL A 175 6.06 -6.20 0.05
C VAL A 175 5.02 -6.15 1.16
N ALA A 176 3.78 -5.80 0.80
CA ALA A 176 2.64 -5.84 1.69
C ALA A 176 1.33 -6.06 0.91
N THR A 177 0.26 -6.41 1.64
CA THR A 177 -1.11 -6.27 1.16
C THR A 177 -1.82 -5.19 1.96
N ILE A 178 -2.31 -4.13 1.30
CA ILE A 178 -3.09 -3.07 1.96
C ILE A 178 -4.58 -3.34 1.81
N LEU A 179 -5.34 -3.13 2.88
CA LEU A 179 -6.80 -3.29 2.91
C LEU A 179 -7.47 -1.91 2.91
N THR A 180 -8.25 -1.66 1.87
CA THR A 180 -9.04 -0.44 1.76
C THR A 180 -10.52 -0.74 1.66
N MET A 181 -11.32 0.16 2.21
CA MET A 181 -12.76 0.21 2.02
C MET A 181 -13.04 1.25 0.93
N VAL A 182 -13.67 0.83 -0.16
CA VAL A 182 -13.92 1.67 -1.34
C VAL A 182 -15.41 1.77 -1.58
N GLN A 183 -15.89 3.00 -1.79
CA GLN A 183 -17.29 3.29 -2.06
C GLN A 183 -17.74 2.63 -3.37
N MET A 184 -18.95 2.10 -3.35
CA MET A 184 -19.67 1.63 -4.52
C MET A 184 -20.55 2.74 -5.09
N LYS A 185 -20.76 2.78 -6.41
CA LYS A 185 -21.69 3.75 -7.01
C LYS A 185 -23.13 3.49 -6.61
N ASN A 186 -23.49 2.21 -6.51
CA ASN A 186 -24.82 1.76 -6.15
C ASN A 186 -24.76 0.72 -5.02
N ALA A 187 -25.80 0.64 -4.20
CA ALA A 187 -25.99 -0.45 -3.27
C ALA A 187 -26.15 -1.78 -4.01
N ILE A 188 -25.60 -2.86 -3.46
CA ILE A 188 -26.07 -4.21 -3.82
C ILE A 188 -27.44 -4.37 -3.17
N THR A 189 -28.47 -4.41 -3.99
CA THR A 189 -29.82 -4.81 -3.58
C THR A 189 -29.96 -6.32 -3.81
N ASN A 190 -30.35 -7.06 -2.77
CA ASN A 190 -30.82 -8.44 -2.91
C ASN A 190 -32.13 -8.51 -3.71
#